data_AF-A0A4R1QH92-F1
#
_entry.id   AF-A0A4R1QH92-F1
#
_cell.length_a   1.000
_cell.length_b   1.000
_cell.length_c   1.000
_cell.angle_alpha   90.00
_cell.angle_beta   90.00
_cell.angle_gamma   90.00
#
_symmetry.space_group_name_H-M   'P 1'
#
loop_
_entity.id
_entity.type
_entity.pdbx_description
1 polymer ?
#
loop_
_entity_poly.entity_id
_entity_poly.type
_entity_poly.pdbx_seq_one_letter_code
_entity_poly.pdbx_strand_id
1 'polypeptide(L)'
;MGFFKRMISIILGIAAGAVAYKLLNDYNKSAHIEGEYVEVPTEPEQTGAGQAEPEPEPQPEATAYPQRPDRGPNPNPVTLGAAEKPLDENGKLDPTRIASAEDFGDWDDLGCQG
;
A
#
# COMPACT_ATOMS: atom_id res chain seq x y z
N MET A 1 -7.13 46.04 41.95
CA MET A 1 -7.43 44.58 42.02
C MET A 1 -7.67 43.90 40.67
N GLY A 2 -7.98 44.60 39.57
CA GLY A 2 -8.28 43.95 38.27
C GLY A 2 -7.08 43.38 37.50
N PHE A 3 -5.89 43.98 37.62
CA PHE A 3 -4.69 43.53 36.90
C PHE A 3 -4.15 42.18 37.40
N PHE A 4 -4.14 41.92 38.70
CA PHE A 4 -3.68 40.64 39.26
C PHE A 4 -4.55 39.45 38.82
N LYS A 5 -5.87 39.62 38.72
CA LYS A 5 -6.77 38.56 38.22
C LYS A 5 -6.52 38.22 36.74
N ARG A 6 -6.20 39.23 35.91
CA ARG A 6 -5.84 39.03 34.50
C ARG A 6 -4.51 38.29 34.34
N MET A 7 -3.51 38.59 35.18
CA MET A 7 -2.23 37.88 35.16
C MET A 7 -2.38 36.41 35.55
N ILE A 8 -3.21 36.09 36.55
CA ILE A 8 -3.49 34.70 36.93
C ILE A 8 -4.17 33.93 35.80
N SER A 9 -5.16 34.53 35.11
CA SER A 9 -5.82 33.87 33.97
C SER A 9 -4.88 33.64 32.78
N ILE A 10 -3.95 34.57 32.52
CA ILE A 10 -2.98 34.41 31.42
C ILE A 10 -2.01 33.26 31.72
N ILE A 11 -1.50 33.17 32.95
CA ILE A 11 -0.60 32.09 33.36
C ILE A 11 -1.30 30.72 33.30
N LEU A 12 -2.55 30.63 33.76
CA LEU A 12 -3.33 29.39 33.65
C LEU A 12 -3.58 28.98 32.19
N GLY A 13 -3.84 29.94 31.29
CA GLY A 13 -4.01 29.66 29.87
C GLY A 13 -2.75 29.10 29.21
N ILE A 14 -1.58 29.68 29.50
CA ILE A 14 -0.29 29.21 28.97
C ILE A 14 0.03 27.80 29.48
N ALA A 15 -0.21 27.52 30.76
CA ALA A 15 0.02 26.20 31.33
C ALA A 15 -0.87 25.12 30.69
N ALA A 16 -2.16 25.41 30.48
CA ALA A 16 -3.08 24.49 29.82
C ALA A 16 -2.67 24.23 28.35
N GLY A 17 -2.25 25.28 27.63
CA GLY A 17 -1.77 25.16 26.25
C GLY A 17 -0.52 24.29 26.12
N ALA A 18 0.44 24.42 27.04
CA ALA A 18 1.66 23.61 27.04
C ALA A 18 1.37 22.11 27.29
N VAL A 19 0.42 21.80 28.17
CA VAL A 19 -0.01 20.41 28.44
C VAL A 19 -0.70 19.81 27.21
N ALA A 20 -1.59 20.55 26.56
CA ALA A 20 -2.25 20.09 25.33
C ALA A 20 -1.25 19.87 24.18
N TYR A 21 -0.28 20.78 24.01
CA TYR A 21 0.78 20.64 23.00
C TYR A 21 1.64 19.38 23.24
N LYS A 22 2.01 19.11 24.50
CA LYS A 22 2.76 17.90 24.87
C LYS A 22 1.98 16.62 24.57
N LEU A 23 0.70 16.56 24.96
CA LEU A 23 -0.17 15.40 24.68
C LEU A 23 -0.31 15.15 23.19
N LEU A 24 -0.52 16.20 22.38
CA LEU A 24 -0.66 16.06 20.94
C LEU A 24 0.65 15.58 20.28
N ASN A 25 1.78 16.12 20.72
CA ASN A 25 3.10 15.70 20.23
C ASN A 25 3.43 14.25 20.62
N ASP A 26 3.07 13.82 21.83
CA ASP A 26 3.32 12.45 22.28
C ASP A 26 2.39 11.47 21.55
N TYR A 27 1.11 11.82 21.33
CA TYR A 27 0.18 11.03 20.52
C TYR A 27 0.68 10.83 19.08
N ASN A 28 1.15 11.91 18.44
CA ASN A 28 1.66 11.85 17.08
C ASN A 28 2.94 11.00 16.96
N LYS A 29 3.77 10.96 18.01
CA LYS A 29 4.95 10.07 18.07
C LYS A 29 4.59 8.61 18.32
N SER A 30 3.53 8.35 19.10
CA SER A 30 3.07 6.99 19.41
C SER A 30 2.22 6.34 18.31
N ALA A 31 1.82 7.10 17.28
CA ALA A 31 1.06 6.59 16.14
C ALA A 31 1.92 5.77 15.14
N HIS A 32 3.12 5.35 15.52
CA HIS A 32 3.85 4.33 14.78
C HIS A 32 3.20 2.96 15.04
N ILE A 33 2.57 2.42 14.01
CA ILE A 33 2.15 1.02 13.94
C ILE A 33 3.43 0.18 14.03
N GLU A 34 3.71 -0.41 15.19
CA GLU A 34 4.70 -1.49 15.32
C GLU A 34 4.12 -2.77 14.71
N GLY A 35 3.97 -2.76 13.38
CA GLY A 35 3.86 -3.97 12.60
C GLY A 35 5.27 -4.51 12.43
N GLU A 36 5.52 -5.71 12.94
CA GLU A 36 6.69 -6.49 12.57
C GLU A 36 6.62 -6.72 11.06
N TYR A 37 7.37 -5.92 10.29
CA TYR A 37 7.61 -6.21 8.88
C TYR A 37 8.50 -7.45 8.85
N VAL A 38 7.93 -8.59 8.48
CA VAL A 38 8.73 -9.72 8.00
C VAL A 38 9.39 -9.26 6.71
N GLU A 39 10.69 -8.95 6.79
CA GLU A 39 11.52 -8.73 5.61
C GLU A 39 11.54 -10.03 4.80
N VAL A 40 10.77 -10.05 3.71
CA VAL A 40 10.98 -11.02 2.64
C VAL A 40 12.28 -10.58 1.95
N PRO A 41 13.31 -11.45 1.83
CA PRO A 41 14.56 -11.08 1.21
C PRO A 41 14.31 -10.59 -0.22
N THR A 42 14.65 -9.34 -0.51
CA THR A 42 14.78 -8.85 -1.87
C THR A 42 16.07 -9.44 -2.44
N GLU A 43 15.96 -10.39 -3.35
CA GLU A 43 17.06 -10.78 -4.22
C GLU A 43 17.57 -9.54 -4.97
N PRO A 44 18.88 -9.24 -4.96
CA PRO A 44 19.40 -8.08 -5.66
C PRO A 44 19.35 -8.31 -7.17
N GLU A 45 18.71 -7.37 -7.89
CA GLU A 45 18.90 -7.22 -9.33
C GLU A 45 20.39 -6.97 -9.64
N GLN A 46 21.07 -7.98 -10.18
CA GLN A 46 22.38 -7.83 -10.78
C GLN A 46 22.26 -7.38 -12.24
N THR A 47 22.22 -6.06 -12.44
CA THR A 47 22.59 -5.45 -13.72
C THR A 47 24.12 -5.52 -13.92
N GLY A 48 24.55 -6.54 -14.66
CA GLY A 48 25.62 -6.52 -15.66
C GLY A 48 27.01 -5.98 -15.30
N ALA A 49 27.94 -6.88 -14.95
CA ALA A 49 29.32 -6.80 -15.39
C ALA A 49 29.99 -8.19 -15.35
N GLY A 50 30.07 -8.83 -16.52
CA GLY A 50 31.16 -9.76 -16.88
C GLY A 50 31.21 -11.13 -16.18
N GLN A 51 31.25 -12.15 -17.04
CA GLN A 51 31.82 -13.49 -16.86
C GLN A 51 30.93 -14.62 -16.34
N ALA A 52 31.09 -15.73 -17.07
CA ALA A 52 30.75 -17.12 -16.78
C ALA A 52 29.26 -17.50 -16.84
N GLU A 53 28.95 -18.27 -17.87
CA GLU A 53 27.77 -19.15 -17.97
C GLU A 53 27.66 -19.99 -16.69
N PRO A 54 26.60 -19.83 -15.88
CA PRO A 54 26.30 -20.78 -14.83
C PRO A 54 25.47 -21.94 -15.40
N GLU A 55 25.99 -23.14 -15.18
CA GLU A 55 25.36 -24.45 -15.41
C GLU A 55 23.92 -24.49 -14.86
N PRO A 56 22.96 -25.19 -15.51
CA PRO A 56 21.55 -25.12 -15.13
C PRO A 56 21.32 -25.68 -13.73
N GLU A 57 20.90 -24.81 -12.80
CA GLU A 57 20.44 -25.22 -11.47
C GLU A 57 19.17 -26.10 -11.56
N PRO A 58 19.05 -27.13 -10.70
CA PRO A 58 17.91 -28.03 -10.71
C PRO A 58 16.63 -27.28 -10.29
N GLN A 59 15.59 -27.36 -11.13
CA GLN A 59 14.28 -26.77 -10.85
C GLN A 59 13.71 -27.34 -9.53
N PRO A 60 13.13 -26.49 -8.65
CA PRO A 60 12.51 -26.97 -7.42
C PRO A 60 11.33 -27.89 -7.75
N GLU A 61 11.30 -29.05 -7.10
CA GLU A 61 10.24 -30.03 -7.26
C GLU A 61 8.87 -29.40 -6.94
N ALA A 62 7.93 -29.56 -7.87
CA ALA A 62 6.59 -28.99 -7.74
C ALA A 62 5.92 -29.51 -6.46
N THR A 63 5.63 -28.59 -5.54
CA THR A 63 4.83 -28.87 -4.35
C THR A 63 3.43 -29.33 -4.79
N ALA A 64 3.12 -30.60 -4.55
CA ALA A 64 1.81 -31.16 -4.88
C ALA A 64 0.77 -30.66 -3.88
N TYR A 65 0.08 -29.58 -4.22
CA TYR A 65 -1.12 -29.15 -3.51
C TYR A 65 -2.22 -30.23 -3.65
N PRO A 66 -3.03 -30.49 -2.61
CA PRO A 66 -4.18 -31.36 -2.74
C PRO A 66 -5.08 -30.81 -3.85
N GLN A 67 -5.34 -31.63 -4.87
CA GLN A 67 -6.19 -31.25 -6.00
C GLN A 67 -7.56 -30.84 -5.46
N ARG A 68 -7.95 -29.60 -5.73
CA ARG A 68 -9.29 -29.12 -5.37
C ARG A 68 -10.29 -30.01 -6.14
N PRO A 69 -11.35 -30.53 -5.48
CA PRO A 69 -12.34 -31.36 -6.18
C PRO A 69 -12.88 -30.60 -7.40
N ASP A 70 -12.99 -31.29 -8.53
CA ASP A 70 -13.56 -30.74 -9.75
C ASP A 70 -15.03 -30.37 -9.47
N ARG A 71 -15.30 -29.08 -9.37
CA ARG A 71 -16.65 -28.55 -9.09
C ARG A 71 -17.43 -28.26 -10.36
N GLY A 72 -16.93 -28.67 -11.53
CA GLY A 72 -17.47 -28.28 -12.82
C GLY A 72 -17.30 -26.77 -13.09
N PRO A 73 -17.79 -26.29 -14.25
CA PRO A 73 -17.78 -24.87 -14.57
C PRO A 73 -18.57 -24.06 -13.53
N ASN A 74 -18.12 -22.82 -13.26
CA ASN A 74 -18.90 -21.90 -12.44
C ASN A 74 -20.31 -21.75 -13.05
N PRO A 75 -21.40 -22.08 -12.32
CA PRO A 75 -22.76 -21.99 -12.84
C PRO A 75 -23.16 -20.58 -13.27
N ASN A 76 -22.45 -19.55 -12.77
CA ASN A 76 -22.56 -18.18 -13.25
C ASN A 76 -21.25 -17.79 -13.97
N PRO A 77 -21.13 -18.05 -15.29
CA PRO A 77 -19.93 -17.66 -16.03
C PRO A 77 -19.83 -16.15 -16.05
N VAL A 78 -18.72 -15.61 -15.55
CA VAL A 78 -18.39 -14.21 -15.75
C VAL A 78 -18.06 -14.01 -17.23
N THR A 79 -18.85 -13.20 -17.93
CA THR A 79 -18.46 -12.70 -19.24
C THR A 79 -17.34 -11.69 -18.99
N LEU A 80 -16.10 -12.10 -19.21
CA LEU A 80 -15.00 -11.16 -19.30
C LEU A 80 -15.38 -10.18 -20.42
N GLY A 81 -15.56 -8.91 -20.09
CA GLY A 81 -15.78 -7.87 -21.10
C GLY A 81 -14.65 -7.91 -22.12
N ALA A 82 -14.90 -7.42 -23.34
CA ALA A 82 -13.95 -7.43 -24.45
C ALA A 82 -12.75 -6.47 -24.26
N ALA A 83 -12.24 -6.33 -23.04
CA ALA A 83 -11.04 -5.59 -22.76
C ALA A 83 -9.85 -6.39 -23.33
N GLU A 84 -9.30 -5.91 -24.43
CA GLU A 84 -8.05 -6.43 -24.97
C GLU A 84 -6.97 -6.29 -23.90
N LYS A 85 -6.16 -7.35 -23.76
CA LYS A 85 -5.04 -7.35 -22.82
C LYS A 85 -4.08 -6.22 -23.23
N PRO A 86 -3.74 -5.28 -22.34
CA PRO A 86 -2.85 -4.18 -22.67
C PRO A 86 -1.42 -4.71 -22.77
N LEU A 87 -0.96 -4.96 -23.99
CA LEU A 87 0.37 -5.48 -24.25
C LEU A 87 1.31 -4.38 -24.76
N ASP A 88 2.57 -4.46 -24.36
CA ASP A 88 3.67 -3.64 -24.87
C ASP A 88 4.15 -4.14 -26.24
N GLU A 89 5.15 -3.45 -26.81
CA GLU A 89 5.79 -3.83 -28.07
C GLU A 89 6.42 -5.23 -28.08
N ASN A 90 6.69 -5.80 -26.91
CA ASN A 90 7.27 -7.13 -26.72
C ASN A 90 6.21 -8.21 -26.43
N GLY A 91 4.92 -7.85 -26.42
CA GLY A 91 3.82 -8.75 -26.09
C GLY A 91 3.70 -9.06 -24.59
N LYS A 92 4.38 -8.32 -23.72
CA LYS A 92 4.22 -8.39 -22.26
C LYS A 92 3.14 -7.43 -21.79
N LEU A 93 2.58 -7.65 -20.61
CA LEU A 93 1.61 -6.72 -20.03
C LEU A 93 2.25 -5.35 -19.82
N ASP A 94 1.64 -4.33 -20.42
CA ASP A 94 1.99 -2.94 -20.17
C ASP A 94 1.17 -2.43 -18.99
N PRO A 95 1.78 -2.26 -17.79
CA PRO A 95 1.06 -1.81 -16.61
C PRO A 95 0.48 -0.41 -16.76
N THR A 96 1.05 0.42 -17.64
CA THR A 96 0.60 1.80 -17.86
C THR A 96 -0.70 1.87 -18.67
N ARG A 97 -1.09 0.77 -19.31
CA ARG A 97 -2.26 0.68 -20.19
C ARG A 97 -3.40 -0.16 -19.61
N ILE A 98 -3.28 -0.59 -18.35
CA ILE A 98 -4.30 -1.38 -17.65
C ILE A 98 -5.56 -0.56 -17.38
N ALA A 99 -5.39 0.70 -17.01
CA ALA A 99 -6.47 1.66 -16.82
C ALA A 99 -5.92 3.06 -17.08
N SER A 100 -6.76 3.89 -17.68
CA SER A 100 -6.57 5.32 -17.82
C SER A 100 -7.21 6.07 -16.65
N ALA A 101 -6.81 7.32 -16.40
CA ALA A 101 -7.43 8.10 -15.31
C ALA A 101 -8.93 8.31 -15.58
N GLU A 102 -9.31 8.37 -16.85
CA GLU A 102 -10.67 8.51 -17.35
C GLU A 102 -11.54 7.28 -17.11
N ASP A 103 -10.94 6.10 -16.90
CA ASP A 103 -11.68 4.88 -16.55
C ASP A 103 -12.21 4.94 -15.11
N PHE A 104 -11.68 5.83 -14.28
CA PHE A 104 -12.15 6.08 -12.92
C PHE A 104 -13.06 7.32 -12.92
N GLY A 105 -14.25 7.20 -12.31
CA GLY A 105 -15.10 8.36 -12.09
C GLY A 105 -14.47 9.37 -11.12
N ASP A 106 -14.91 10.62 -11.17
CA ASP A 106 -14.50 11.64 -10.21
C ASP A 106 -14.92 11.23 -8.79
N TRP A 107 -13.96 11.29 -7.88
CA TRP A 107 -14.13 10.86 -6.50
C TRP A 107 -15.17 11.70 -5.75
N ASP A 108 -15.21 13.00 -6.04
CA ASP A 108 -16.18 13.93 -5.46
C ASP A 108 -17.59 13.67 -6.00
N ASP A 109 -17.71 13.38 -7.31
CA ASP A 109 -18.99 13.05 -7.95
C ASP A 109 -19.56 11.71 -7.47
N LEU A 110 -18.69 10.77 -7.11
CA LEU A 110 -19.07 9.48 -6.52
C LEU A 110 -19.44 9.60 -5.03
N GLY A 111 -19.28 10.78 -4.42
CA GLY A 111 -19.59 11.03 -3.01
C GLY A 111 -18.68 10.27 -2.04
N CYS A 112 -17.49 9.87 -2.49
CA CYS A 112 -16.50 9.23 -1.63
C CYS A 112 -15.92 10.30 -0.69
N GLN A 113 -15.83 9.99 0.61
CA GLN A 113 -15.25 10.87 1.64
C GLN A 113 -13.96 10.24 2.17
N GLY A 114 -12.87 11.00 2.18
CA GLY A 114 -11.51 10.56 2.56
C GLY A 114 -11.32 10.47 4.06
#